data_AF-A0A2D7HAF9-F1
#
_entry.id   AF-A0A2D7HAF9-F1
#
_cell.length_a   1.000
_cell.length_b   1.000
_cell.length_c   1.000
_cell.angle_alpha   90.00
_cell.angle_beta   90.00
_cell.angle_gamma   90.00
#
_symmetry.space_group_name_H-M   'P 1'
#
loop_
_entity.id
_entity.type
_entity.pdbx_description
1 polymer ?
#
loop_
_entity_poly.entity_id
_entity_poly.type
_entity_poly.pdbx_seq_one_letter_code
_entity_poly.pdbx_strand_id
1 'polypeptide(L)'
;MEAMMAVTTATSTKVLVVNSAFLQEIKDGNPNLADAMQHLHHLCSSNETISQISCELTKVLNTLRMELALQFALEEAYGYVEVCKSHLHDLSEAAQSTRSEHNVLYGAITELAEAAEELQYRGVESEQLRTLIDDTCEFSRQLHHHEQAENDLIDQSFDLR
;
A
#
# COMPACT_ATOMS: atom_id res chain seq x y z
N MET A 1 32.59 12.65 49.75
CA MET A 1 32.43 11.54 48.80
C MET A 1 31.10 10.88 49.15
N GLU A 2 30.01 11.31 48.52
CA GLU A 2 28.70 10.68 48.66
C GLU A 2 28.04 10.56 47.29
N ALA A 3 27.26 9.49 47.16
CA ALA A 3 27.06 8.73 45.95
C ALA A 3 26.17 9.42 44.91
N MET A 4 26.62 9.33 43.64
CA MET A 4 25.85 9.66 42.46
C MET A 4 24.72 8.63 42.31
N MET A 5 23.47 9.05 42.52
CA MET A 5 22.29 8.23 42.21
C MET A 5 22.26 7.98 40.70
N ALA A 6 22.48 6.73 40.30
CA ALA A 6 22.20 6.28 38.94
C ALA A 6 20.68 6.33 38.75
N VAL A 7 20.22 7.31 37.97
CA VAL A 7 18.85 7.34 37.45
C VAL A 7 18.77 6.24 36.40
N THR A 8 18.20 5.10 36.76
CA THR A 8 17.83 4.06 35.80
C THR A 8 16.66 4.61 34.99
N THR A 9 16.96 5.21 33.84
CA THR A 9 15.94 5.58 32.86
C THR A 9 15.31 4.29 32.35
N ALA A 10 14.12 3.97 32.83
CA ALA A 10 13.28 2.95 32.23
C ALA A 10 12.97 3.41 30.79
N THR A 11 13.62 2.79 29.81
CA THR A 11 13.29 2.98 28.39
C THR A 11 11.88 2.46 28.20
N SER A 12 10.91 3.36 28.14
CA SER A 12 9.54 3.02 27.78
C SER A 12 9.56 2.55 26.33
N THR A 13 9.55 1.24 26.09
CA THR A 13 9.47 0.66 24.75
C THR A 13 8.15 1.12 24.12
N LYS A 14 8.25 1.95 23.10
CA LYS A 14 7.11 2.30 22.25
C LYS A 14 6.87 1.14 21.30
N VAL A 15 5.62 0.75 21.16
CA VAL A 15 5.16 -0.25 20.18
C VAL A 15 4.24 0.44 19.18
N LEU A 16 4.31 0.00 17.92
CA LEU A 16 3.40 0.45 16.88
C LEU A 16 2.11 -0.35 16.98
N VAL A 17 0.96 0.32 16.92
CA VAL A 17 -0.35 -0.32 16.89
C VAL A 17 -1.20 0.34 15.81
N VAL A 18 -2.25 -0.35 15.38
CA VAL A 18 -3.20 0.16 14.39
C VAL A 18 -4.37 0.83 15.09
N ASN A 19 -4.72 2.02 14.63
CA ASN A 19 -5.97 2.69 14.90
C ASN A 19 -7.02 2.22 13.89
N SER A 20 -7.62 1.07 14.18
CA SER A 20 -8.50 0.33 13.25
C SER A 20 -9.70 1.12 12.75
N ALA A 21 -10.31 1.95 13.59
CA ALA A 21 -11.45 2.76 13.16
C ALA A 21 -11.06 3.77 12.08
N PHE A 22 -9.89 4.41 12.24
CA PHE A 22 -9.39 5.36 11.25
C PHE A 22 -8.83 4.65 10.01
N LEU A 23 -8.14 3.52 10.17
CA LEU A 23 -7.64 2.76 9.02
C LEU A 23 -8.81 2.29 8.13
N GLN A 24 -9.89 1.80 8.73
CA GLN A 24 -11.12 1.46 8.00
C GLN A 24 -11.76 2.67 7.33
N GLU A 25 -11.87 3.81 8.02
CA GLU A 25 -12.43 5.04 7.45
C GLU A 25 -11.63 5.56 6.25
N ILE A 26 -10.29 5.49 6.31
CA ILE A 26 -9.41 5.87 5.19
C ILE A 26 -9.67 4.97 3.98
N LYS A 27 -9.73 3.65 4.19
CA LYS A 27 -10.01 2.67 3.13
C LYS A 27 -11.38 2.86 2.50
N ASP A 28 -12.42 3.00 3.33
CA ASP A 28 -13.79 3.25 2.86
C ASP A 28 -13.93 4.62 2.17
N GLY A 29 -13.05 5.55 2.50
CA GLY A 29 -13.00 6.92 1.97
C GLY A 29 -12.35 7.05 0.59
N ASN A 30 -11.82 5.97 0.00
CA ASN A 30 -11.11 6.02 -1.29
C ASN A 30 -11.79 5.18 -2.40
N PRO A 31 -12.98 5.59 -2.87
CA PRO A 31 -13.67 4.87 -3.95
C PRO A 31 -12.89 4.91 -5.27
N ASN A 32 -12.06 5.93 -5.50
CA ASN A 32 -11.26 6.07 -6.72
C ASN A 32 -10.24 4.94 -6.86
N LEU A 33 -9.60 4.54 -5.75
CA LEU A 33 -8.67 3.41 -5.75
C LEU A 33 -9.40 2.10 -6.12
N ALA A 34 -10.57 1.87 -5.51
CA ALA A 34 -11.39 0.69 -5.81
C ALA A 34 -11.83 0.66 -7.29
N ASP A 35 -12.30 1.79 -7.82
CA ASP A 35 -12.70 1.94 -9.22
C ASP A 35 -11.51 1.71 -10.18
N ALA A 36 -10.33 2.24 -9.84
CA ALA A 36 -9.12 2.06 -10.63
C ALA A 36 -8.65 0.59 -10.66
N MET A 37 -8.72 -0.10 -9.52
CA MET A 37 -8.41 -1.54 -9.43
C MET A 37 -9.40 -2.39 -10.21
N GLN A 38 -10.70 -2.06 -10.16
CA GLN A 38 -11.72 -2.73 -10.96
C GLN A 38 -11.49 -2.49 -12.46
N HIS A 39 -11.14 -1.26 -12.85
CA HIS A 39 -10.82 -0.93 -14.23
C HIS A 39 -9.60 -1.72 -14.72
N LEU A 40 -8.55 -1.82 -13.90
CA LEU A 40 -7.37 -2.62 -14.22
C LEU A 40 -7.74 -4.07 -14.53
N HIS A 41 -8.54 -4.70 -13.66
CA HIS A 41 -9.00 -6.08 -13.87
C HIS A 41 -9.79 -6.24 -15.19
N HIS A 42 -10.61 -5.25 -15.55
CA HIS A 42 -11.34 -5.27 -16.81
C HIS A 42 -10.42 -5.17 -18.02
N LEU A 43 -9.40 -4.30 -17.97
CA LEU A 43 -8.42 -4.13 -19.05
C LEU A 43 -7.66 -5.42 -19.35
N CYS A 44 -7.28 -6.18 -18.31
CA CYS A 44 -6.61 -7.47 -18.48
C CYS A 44 -7.46 -8.52 -19.20
N SER A 45 -8.79 -8.33 -19.25
CA SER A 45 -9.75 -9.25 -19.88
C SER A 45 -10.39 -8.70 -21.16
N SER A 46 -9.99 -7.52 -21.62
CA SER A 46 -10.62 -6.85 -22.77
C SER A 46 -10.08 -7.38 -24.10
N ASN A 47 -10.91 -7.28 -25.16
CA ASN A 47 -10.54 -7.61 -26.54
C ASN A 47 -10.26 -6.34 -27.36
N GLU A 48 -9.78 -5.28 -26.72
CA GLU A 48 -9.51 -4.00 -27.37
C GLU A 48 -8.24 -4.04 -28.22
N THR A 49 -8.03 -2.99 -29.01
CA THR A 49 -6.78 -2.86 -29.78
C THR A 49 -5.60 -2.54 -28.85
N ILE A 50 -4.40 -2.94 -29.25
CA ILE A 50 -3.14 -2.71 -28.52
C ILE A 50 -2.95 -1.23 -28.15
N SER A 51 -3.28 -0.32 -29.05
CA SER A 51 -3.18 1.12 -28.79
C SER A 51 -4.19 1.60 -27.75
N GLN A 52 -5.39 1.02 -27.71
CA GLN A 52 -6.40 1.36 -26.70
C GLN A 52 -6.00 0.80 -25.34
N ILE A 53 -5.58 -0.46 -25.28
CA ILE A 53 -5.12 -1.10 -24.04
C ILE A 53 -3.95 -0.32 -23.44
N SER A 54 -2.95 0.05 -24.25
CA SER A 54 -1.82 0.87 -23.76
C SER A 54 -2.26 2.26 -23.28
N CYS A 55 -3.24 2.88 -23.97
CA CYS A 55 -3.82 4.16 -23.55
C CYS A 55 -4.45 4.07 -22.17
N GLU A 56 -5.36 3.13 -21.99
CA GLU A 56 -6.12 2.97 -20.75
C GLU A 56 -5.26 2.45 -19.60
N LEU A 57 -4.35 1.51 -19.87
CA LEU A 57 -3.41 1.00 -18.86
C LEU A 57 -2.57 2.13 -18.26
N THR A 58 -2.05 3.03 -19.10
CA THR A 58 -1.25 4.17 -18.63
C THR A 58 -2.07 5.12 -17.75
N LYS A 59 -3.34 5.36 -18.10
CA LYS A 59 -4.23 6.19 -17.28
C LYS A 59 -4.52 5.54 -15.94
N VAL A 60 -4.85 4.24 -15.94
CA VAL A 60 -5.16 3.49 -14.72
C VAL A 60 -3.96 3.42 -13.80
N LEU A 61 -2.76 3.11 -14.31
CA LEU A 61 -1.54 3.07 -13.51
C LEU A 61 -1.21 4.44 -12.89
N ASN A 62 -1.46 5.53 -13.63
CA ASN A 62 -1.30 6.88 -13.12
C ASN A 62 -2.29 7.23 -12.00
N THR A 63 -3.55 6.86 -12.16
CA THR A 63 -4.56 7.01 -11.12
C THR A 63 -4.19 6.19 -9.89
N LEU A 64 -3.83 4.91 -10.06
CA LEU A 64 -3.40 4.04 -8.97
C LEU A 64 -2.21 4.63 -8.21
N ARG A 65 -1.18 5.11 -8.91
CA ARG A 65 -0.02 5.78 -8.30
C ARG A 65 -0.43 6.95 -7.40
N MET A 66 -1.33 7.80 -7.89
CA MET A 66 -1.79 8.98 -7.16
C MET A 66 -2.65 8.60 -5.94
N GLU A 67 -3.61 7.71 -6.13
CA GLU A 67 -4.53 7.32 -5.05
C GLU A 67 -3.82 6.50 -3.96
N LEU A 68 -2.86 5.65 -4.33
CA LEU A 68 -2.02 4.93 -3.36
C LEU A 68 -1.11 5.88 -2.59
N ALA A 69 -0.52 6.89 -3.24
CA ALA A 69 0.27 7.90 -2.54
C ALA A 69 -0.55 8.60 -1.45
N LEU A 70 -1.79 8.97 -1.78
CA LEU A 70 -2.70 9.62 -0.84
C LEU A 70 -3.08 8.67 0.29
N GLN A 71 -3.50 7.45 -0.03
CA GLN A 71 -3.95 6.47 0.96
C GLN A 71 -2.84 6.11 1.93
N PHE A 72 -1.66 5.74 1.43
CA PHE A 72 -0.51 5.39 2.29
C PHE A 72 -0.11 6.56 3.18
N ALA A 73 -0.14 7.81 2.68
CA ALA A 73 0.15 8.98 3.50
C ALA A 73 -0.87 9.17 4.63
N LEU A 74 -2.16 8.91 4.38
CA LEU A 74 -3.21 8.98 5.40
C LEU A 74 -3.07 7.84 6.42
N GLU A 75 -2.84 6.62 5.96
CA GLU A 75 -2.66 5.44 6.82
C GLU A 75 -1.44 5.63 7.73
N GLU A 76 -0.31 6.10 7.20
CA GLU A 76 0.88 6.37 8.01
C GLU A 76 0.70 7.52 9.01
N ALA A 77 -0.05 8.55 8.65
CA ALA A 77 -0.27 9.70 9.51
C ALA A 77 -1.30 9.44 10.61
N TYR A 78 -2.32 8.62 10.33
CA TYR A 78 -3.51 8.49 11.19
C TYR A 78 -3.87 7.05 11.57
N GLY A 79 -3.50 6.08 10.75
CA GLY A 79 -3.79 4.65 10.94
C GLY A 79 -2.76 3.92 11.80
N TYR A 80 -1.47 4.25 11.67
CA TYR A 80 -0.39 3.65 12.47
C TYR A 80 0.03 4.58 13.62
N VAL A 81 -0.14 4.13 14.87
CA VAL A 81 0.12 4.96 16.07
C VAL A 81 1.09 4.30 17.05
N GLU A 82 2.00 5.10 17.63
CA GLU A 82 2.91 4.63 18.67
C GLU A 82 2.26 4.70 20.06
N VAL A 83 2.27 3.59 20.80
CA VAL A 83 1.78 3.53 22.19
C VAL A 83 2.83 2.94 23.13
N CYS A 84 2.83 3.37 24.39
CA CYS A 84 3.69 2.82 25.43
C CYS A 84 3.01 1.60 26.09
N LYS A 85 3.00 0.44 25.43
CA LYS A 85 2.46 -0.82 26.02
C LYS A 85 3.32 -2.03 25.63
N SER A 86 3.80 -2.77 26.63
CA SER A 86 4.73 -3.89 26.43
C SER A 86 4.08 -5.23 26.03
N HIS A 87 2.75 -5.33 26.00
CA HIS A 87 2.04 -6.60 25.76
C HIS A 87 1.56 -6.80 24.32
N LEU A 88 1.92 -5.91 23.39
CA LEU A 88 1.47 -5.91 21.99
C LEU A 88 2.62 -6.13 20.99
N HIS A 89 3.65 -6.88 21.40
CA HIS A 89 4.88 -7.00 20.62
C HIS A 89 4.67 -7.64 19.23
N ASP A 90 3.92 -8.75 19.17
CA ASP A 90 3.69 -9.47 17.91
C ASP A 90 2.88 -8.62 16.91
N LEU A 91 1.86 -7.89 17.40
CA LEU A 91 1.08 -6.95 16.59
C LEU A 91 1.90 -5.74 16.14
N SER A 92 2.89 -5.33 16.95
CA SER A 92 3.80 -4.25 16.58
C SER A 92 4.75 -4.66 15.47
N GLU A 93 5.24 -5.89 15.46
CA GLU A 93 6.08 -6.40 14.38
C GLU A 93 5.27 -6.52 13.09
N ALA A 94 4.06 -7.08 13.16
CA ALA A 94 3.17 -7.20 12.02
C ALA A 94 2.81 -5.82 11.45
N ALA A 95 2.35 -4.88 12.28
CA ALA A 95 2.04 -3.51 11.85
C ALA A 95 3.24 -2.79 11.23
N GLN A 96 4.44 -2.98 11.79
CA GLN A 96 5.66 -2.39 11.24
C GLN A 96 6.05 -2.99 9.90
N SER A 97 5.88 -4.31 9.74
CA SER A 97 6.11 -5.02 8.48
C SER A 97 5.13 -4.54 7.41
N THR A 98 3.82 -4.57 7.71
CA THR A 98 2.77 -4.15 6.77
C THR A 98 2.95 -2.70 6.34
N ARG A 99 3.19 -1.76 7.28
CA ARG A 99 3.50 -0.37 6.94
C ARG A 99 4.73 -0.22 6.04
N SER A 100 5.75 -1.08 6.21
CA SER A 100 6.97 -1.00 5.41
C SER A 100 6.74 -1.38 3.94
N GLU A 101 5.70 -2.15 3.64
CA GLU A 101 5.33 -2.55 2.29
C GLU A 101 4.84 -1.36 1.45
N HIS A 102 4.35 -0.28 2.06
CA HIS A 102 3.92 0.94 1.35
C HIS A 102 5.02 1.47 0.41
N ASN A 103 6.26 1.53 0.89
CA ASN A 103 7.38 2.01 0.08
C ASN A 103 7.68 1.08 -1.10
N VAL A 104 7.52 -0.24 -0.89
CA VAL A 104 7.76 -1.25 -1.92
C VAL A 104 6.68 -1.17 -2.99
N LEU A 105 5.41 -1.12 -2.58
CA LEU A 105 4.26 -1.00 -3.48
C LEU A 105 4.26 0.32 -4.23
N TYR A 106 4.56 1.43 -3.54
CA TYR A 106 4.64 2.75 -4.17
C TYR A 106 5.77 2.85 -5.20
N GLY A 107 6.93 2.22 -4.91
CA GLY A 107 8.00 2.08 -5.88
C GLY A 107 7.55 1.29 -7.12
N ALA A 108 6.96 0.12 -6.92
CA ALA A 108 6.49 -0.75 -8.00
C ALA A 108 5.46 -0.06 -8.91
N ILE A 109 4.42 0.60 -8.34
CA ILE A 109 3.42 1.30 -9.16
C ILE A 109 4.01 2.50 -9.91
N THR A 110 5.04 3.15 -9.34
CA THR A 110 5.74 4.24 -10.01
C THR A 110 6.51 3.74 -11.23
N GLU A 111 7.26 2.64 -11.08
CA GLU A 111 7.98 2.02 -12.18
C GLU A 111 7.03 1.56 -13.30
N LEU A 112 5.89 0.94 -12.94
CA LEU A 112 4.87 0.52 -13.91
C LEU A 112 4.26 1.72 -14.66
N ALA A 113 3.91 2.79 -13.95
CA ALA A 113 3.36 4.00 -14.57
C ALA A 113 4.37 4.64 -15.54
N GLU A 114 5.64 4.74 -15.15
CA GLU A 114 6.71 5.26 -16.01
C GLU A 114 6.95 4.37 -17.24
N ALA A 115 6.94 3.05 -17.08
CA ALA A 115 7.06 2.11 -18.19
C ALA A 115 5.90 2.23 -19.19
N ALA A 116 4.68 2.43 -18.68
CA ALA A 116 3.49 2.64 -19.51
C ALA A 116 3.58 3.95 -20.32
N GLU A 117 3.99 5.05 -19.68
CA GLU A 117 4.22 6.33 -20.33
C GLU A 117 5.32 6.27 -21.39
N GLU A 118 6.43 5.58 -21.10
CA GLU A 118 7.54 5.37 -22.04
C GLU A 118 7.09 4.58 -23.28
N LEU A 119 6.32 3.51 -23.08
CA LEU A 119 5.80 2.68 -24.16
C LEU A 119 4.88 3.47 -25.09
N GLN A 120 4.04 4.36 -24.55
CA GLN A 120 3.22 5.26 -25.36
C GLN A 120 4.07 6.24 -26.17
N TYR A 121 5.09 6.82 -25.53
CA TYR A 121 5.95 7.83 -26.17
C TYR A 121 6.77 7.25 -27.33
N ARG A 122 7.31 6.03 -27.17
CA ARG A 122 8.18 5.38 -28.16
C ARG A 122 7.41 4.63 -29.25
N GLY A 123 6.13 4.36 -29.02
CA GLY A 123 5.30 3.50 -29.85
C GLY A 123 5.08 2.14 -29.21
N VAL A 124 3.85 1.64 -29.30
CA VAL A 124 3.41 0.47 -28.55
C VAL A 124 3.80 -0.82 -29.26
N GLU A 125 4.83 -1.48 -28.75
CA GLU A 125 5.22 -2.83 -29.17
C GLU A 125 4.43 -3.89 -28.39
N SER A 126 3.90 -4.90 -29.10
CA SER A 126 2.95 -5.86 -28.54
C SER A 126 3.53 -6.70 -27.40
N GLU A 127 4.79 -7.10 -27.53
CA GLU A 127 5.49 -7.92 -26.53
C GLU A 127 5.77 -7.12 -25.25
N GLN A 128 6.22 -5.87 -25.39
CA GLN A 128 6.46 -4.97 -24.26
C GLN A 128 5.18 -4.63 -23.52
N LEU A 129 4.09 -4.39 -24.27
CA LEU A 129 2.77 -4.18 -23.65
C LEU A 129 2.31 -5.41 -22.86
N ARG A 130 2.55 -6.62 -23.39
CA ARG A 130 2.19 -7.86 -22.70
C ARG A 130 2.97 -8.03 -21.40
N THR A 131 4.29 -7.81 -21.43
CA THR A 131 5.12 -7.84 -20.21
C THR A 131 4.60 -6.84 -19.18
N LEU A 132 4.31 -5.60 -19.59
CA LEU A 132 3.76 -4.59 -18.71
C LEU A 132 2.41 -4.99 -18.08
N ILE A 133 1.53 -5.66 -18.85
CA ILE A 133 0.27 -6.20 -18.32
C ILE A 133 0.54 -7.29 -17.28
N ASP A 134 1.45 -8.23 -17.57
CA ASP A 134 1.80 -9.31 -16.66
C ASP A 134 2.39 -8.77 -15.35
N ASP A 135 3.31 -7.80 -15.43
CA ASP A 135 3.90 -7.13 -14.26
C ASP A 135 2.84 -6.35 -13.46
N THR A 136 1.88 -5.72 -14.16
CA THR A 136 0.76 -5.04 -13.52
C THR A 136 -0.18 -6.00 -12.80
N CYS A 137 -0.42 -7.20 -13.35
CA CYS A 137 -1.21 -8.23 -12.69
C CYS A 137 -0.53 -8.73 -11.41
N GLU A 138 0.79 -8.88 -11.46
CA GLU A 138 1.59 -9.26 -10.29
C GLU A 138 1.55 -8.18 -9.21
N PHE A 139 1.70 -6.90 -9.59
CA PHE A 139 1.51 -5.78 -8.67
C PHE A 139 0.12 -5.79 -8.02
N SER A 140 -0.94 -5.98 -8.80
CA SER A 140 -2.32 -6.05 -8.29
C SER A 140 -2.49 -7.14 -7.24
N ARG A 141 -1.86 -8.31 -7.44
CA ARG A 141 -1.83 -9.39 -6.46
C ARG A 141 -1.08 -9.02 -5.18
N GLN A 142 0.05 -8.34 -5.29
CA GLN A 142 0.83 -7.87 -4.14
C GLN A 142 0.04 -6.85 -3.31
N LEU A 143 -0.59 -5.87 -3.98
CA LEU A 143 -1.45 -4.90 -3.32
C LEU A 143 -2.63 -5.58 -2.62
N HIS A 144 -3.25 -6.57 -3.25
CA HIS A 144 -4.33 -7.33 -2.61
C HIS A 144 -3.87 -8.05 -1.33
N HIS A 145 -2.68 -8.66 -1.34
CA HIS A 145 -2.11 -9.27 -0.13
C HIS A 145 -1.82 -8.26 0.97
N HIS A 146 -1.35 -7.07 0.61
CA HIS A 146 -1.14 -5.98 1.56
C HIS A 146 -2.46 -5.53 2.21
N GLU A 147 -3.49 -5.28 1.41
CA GLU A 147 -4.83 -4.92 1.89
C GLU A 147 -5.42 -6.00 2.82
N GLN A 148 -5.18 -7.28 2.52
CA GLN A 148 -5.56 -8.39 3.40
C GLN A 148 -4.82 -8.32 4.74
N ALA A 149 -3.50 -8.09 4.73
CA ALA A 149 -2.71 -7.99 5.96
C ALA A 149 -3.17 -6.81 6.83
N GLU A 150 -3.55 -5.68 6.24
CA GLU A 150 -4.11 -4.56 6.97
C GLU A 150 -5.49 -4.85 7.55
N ASN A 151 -6.36 -5.53 6.81
CA ASN A 151 -7.66 -5.98 7.33
C ASN A 151 -7.48 -6.95 8.50
N ASP A 152 -6.52 -7.88 8.42
CA ASP A 152 -6.20 -8.78 9.54
C ASP A 152 -5.72 -8.02 10.78
N LEU A 153 -4.93 -6.95 10.61
CA LEU A 153 -4.52 -6.07 11.70
C LEU A 153 -5.70 -5.28 12.30
N ILE A 154 -6.63 -4.83 11.45
CA ILE A 154 -7.86 -4.17 11.88
C ILE A 154 -8.68 -5.13 12.75
N ASP A 155 -8.95 -6.34 12.26
CA ASP A 155 -9.75 -7.35 12.96
C ASP A 155 -9.12 -7.74 14.32
N GLN A 156 -7.82 -8.04 14.33
CA GLN A 156 -7.09 -8.39 15.56
C GLN A 156 -7.10 -7.26 16.59
N SER A 157 -7.09 -6.00 16.15
CA SER A 157 -7.14 -4.86 17.06
C SER A 157 -8.53 -4.65 17.69
N PHE A 158 -9.61 -5.11 17.04
CA PHE A 158 -10.95 -5.12 17.63
C PHE A 158 -11.10 -6.24 18.67
N ASP A 159 -10.50 -7.40 18.43
CA ASP A 159 -10.50 -8.54 19.37
C ASP A 159 -9.73 -8.26 20.68
N LEU A 160 -8.88 -7.24 20.70
CA LEU A 160 -8.15 -6.79 21.88
C LEU A 160 -8.93 -5.80 22.78
N ARG A 161 -10.13 -5.37 22.38
CA ARG A 161 -10.99 -4.47 23.18
C ARG A 161 -11.90 -5.25 24.13
#